data_AF-A0A4Q1SHT0-F1
#
_entry.id   AF-A0A4Q1SHT0-F1
#
_cell.length_a   1.000
_cell.length_b   1.000
_cell.length_c   1.000
_cell.angle_alpha   90.00
_cell.angle_beta   90.00
_cell.angle_gamma   90.00
#
_symmetry.space_group_name_H-M   'P 1'
#
loop_
_entity.id
_entity.type
_entity.pdbx_description
1 polymer ?
#
loop_
_entity_poly.entity_id
_entity_poly.type
_entity_poly.pdbx_seq_one_letter_code
_entity_poly.pdbx_strand_id
1 'polypeptide(L)'
;MAGMMKRELSTSEFLITQIESRDDAFTPEERAQAEKDRAFTEAVARNIIKARTDRVDKSLAALEVLVRDSEGHELIAGTLNNFYTREALDAIPSQVDRTLRLAKLEIQITPSAVTNSYLREAIRTYILGLPQASVALSRAALEQALKEGMGYQSTKTIVEMKGLLDEAESGIGLDRSVRKLAEEVAKAGNDVLHEKPTTLEDAFNVLIKMRGVFESIYADQ
;
A
#
# COMPACT_ATOMS: atom_id res chain seq x y z
N MET A 1 31.18 -12.63 30.60
CA MET A 1 31.40 -11.66 29.51
C MET A 1 30.47 -12.04 28.37
N ALA A 2 29.32 -11.37 28.26
CA ALA A 2 28.44 -11.55 27.11
C ALA A 2 29.04 -10.75 25.94
N GLY A 3 29.53 -11.46 24.92
CA GLY A 3 29.93 -10.81 23.68
C GLY A 3 28.69 -10.17 23.05
N MET A 4 28.67 -8.84 22.92
CA MET A 4 27.74 -8.16 22.04
C MET A 4 28.01 -8.68 20.62
N MET A 5 27.17 -9.61 20.14
CA MET A 5 27.09 -9.88 18.71
C MET A 5 26.71 -8.56 18.04
N LYS A 6 27.64 -8.00 17.25
CA LYS A 6 27.29 -6.92 16.33
C LYS A 6 26.22 -7.46 15.39
N ARG A 7 25.02 -6.88 15.44
CA ARG A 7 23.96 -7.19 14.49
C ARG A 7 24.46 -6.86 13.09
N GLU A 8 24.38 -7.82 12.18
CA GLU A 8 24.62 -7.57 10.76
C GLU A 8 23.54 -6.63 10.21
N LEU A 9 23.96 -5.61 9.46
CA LEU A 9 23.05 -4.68 8.80
C LEU A 9 22.25 -5.43 7.72
N SER A 10 20.97 -5.14 7.61
CA SER A 10 20.18 -5.58 6.45
C SER A 10 20.68 -4.91 5.18
N THR A 11 20.34 -5.45 4.00
CA THR A 11 20.76 -4.86 2.71
C THR A 11 20.35 -3.40 2.58
N SER A 12 19.14 -3.02 3.02
CA SER A 12 18.70 -1.62 2.94
C SER A 12 19.47 -0.72 3.92
N GLU A 13 19.71 -1.19 5.15
CA GLU A 13 20.53 -0.48 6.14
C GLU A 13 21.97 -0.28 5.65
N PHE A 14 22.56 -1.31 5.02
CA PHE A 14 23.88 -1.23 4.40
C PHE A 14 23.93 -0.21 3.27
N LEU A 15 22.96 -0.24 2.35
CA LEU A 15 22.92 0.70 1.22
C LEU A 15 22.69 2.15 1.66
N ILE A 16 21.83 2.40 2.65
CA ILE A 16 21.68 3.72 3.26
C ILE A 16 23.01 4.17 3.84
N THR A 17 23.66 3.31 4.63
CA THR A 17 24.97 3.61 5.20
C THR A 17 26.00 3.91 4.10
N GLN A 18 26.03 3.18 2.99
CA GLN A 18 26.95 3.45 1.87
C GLN A 18 26.65 4.76 1.14
N ILE A 19 25.36 5.11 1.02
CA ILE A 19 24.92 6.37 0.43
C ILE A 19 25.34 7.55 1.33
N GLU A 20 25.30 7.37 2.65
CA GLU A 20 25.68 8.39 3.65
C GLU A 20 27.18 8.42 3.94
N SER A 21 27.88 7.29 3.87
CA SER A 21 29.31 7.15 4.15
C SER A 21 30.20 7.63 3.01
N ARG A 22 29.64 8.02 1.87
CA ARG A 22 30.38 8.78 0.84
C ARG A 22 30.97 10.08 1.38
N ASP A 23 30.51 10.49 2.57
CA ASP A 23 30.89 11.71 3.27
C ASP A 23 31.91 11.46 4.41
N ASP A 24 32.38 10.22 4.61
CA ASP A 24 33.31 9.88 5.71
C ASP A 24 34.67 10.57 5.57
N ALA A 25 35.03 11.01 4.36
CA ALA A 25 36.23 11.78 4.07
C ALA A 25 36.07 13.30 4.25
N PHE A 26 34.86 13.79 4.56
CA PHE A 26 34.59 15.22 4.68
C PHE A 26 35.02 15.80 6.03
N THR A 27 35.58 17.00 5.96
CA THR A 27 35.75 17.91 7.10
C THR A 27 34.39 18.27 7.72
N PRO A 28 34.35 18.75 8.97
CA PRO A 28 33.09 19.18 9.60
C PRO A 28 32.32 20.25 8.80
N GLU A 29 33.02 21.16 8.12
CA GLU A 29 32.40 22.19 7.28
C GLU A 29 31.78 21.61 6.00
N GLU A 30 32.50 20.68 5.34
CA GLU A 30 31.99 19.97 4.17
C GLU A 30 30.77 19.10 4.50
N ARG A 31 30.74 18.46 5.69
CA ARG A 31 29.56 17.73 6.18
C ARG A 31 28.36 18.67 6.38
N ALA A 32 28.57 19.82 7.04
CA ALA A 32 27.51 20.79 7.26
C ALA A 32 26.96 21.36 5.94
N GLN A 33 27.81 21.51 4.92
CA GLN A 33 27.36 21.93 3.59
C GLN A 33 26.61 20.81 2.86
N ALA A 34 27.11 19.57 2.89
CA ALA A 34 26.44 18.42 2.31
C ALA A 34 25.04 18.19 2.93
N GLU A 35 24.90 18.36 4.25
CA GLU A 35 23.61 18.31 4.94
C GLU A 35 22.64 19.39 4.45
N LYS A 36 23.11 20.63 4.25
CA LYS A 36 22.30 21.72 3.70
C LYS A 36 21.86 21.44 2.27
N ASP A 37 22.77 20.97 1.43
CA ASP A 37 22.50 20.65 0.02
C ASP A 37 21.50 19.48 -0.07
N ARG A 38 21.64 18.48 0.81
CA ARG A 38 20.69 17.38 0.95
C ARG A 38 19.31 17.89 1.35
N ALA A 39 19.22 18.69 2.41
CA ALA A 39 17.96 19.25 2.88
C ALA A 39 17.27 20.10 1.81
N PHE A 40 18.03 20.88 1.05
CA PHE A 40 17.52 21.64 -0.09
C PHE A 40 16.98 20.73 -1.19
N THR A 41 17.73 19.70 -1.58
CA THR A 41 17.33 18.73 -2.60
C THR A 41 16.05 17.99 -2.21
N GLU A 42 15.95 17.55 -0.95
CA GLU A 42 14.75 16.90 -0.42
C GLU A 42 13.55 17.86 -0.42
N ALA A 43 13.74 19.13 -0.03
CA ALA A 43 12.68 20.13 -0.05
C ALA A 43 12.18 20.40 -1.48
N VAL A 44 13.08 20.48 -2.47
CA VAL A 44 12.72 20.64 -3.89
C VAL A 44 11.93 19.42 -4.38
N ALA A 45 12.41 18.20 -4.11
CA ALA A 45 11.72 16.97 -4.49
C ALA A 45 10.30 16.90 -3.88
N ARG A 46 10.17 17.19 -2.58
CA ARG A 46 8.86 17.20 -1.88
C ARG A 46 7.90 18.22 -2.50
N ASN A 47 8.38 19.40 -2.87
CA ASN A 47 7.55 20.41 -3.53
C ASN A 47 7.08 19.97 -4.93
N ILE A 48 7.96 19.35 -5.72
CA ILE A 48 7.60 18.81 -7.04
C ILE A 48 6.54 17.72 -6.90
N ILE A 49 6.72 16.78 -5.96
CA ILE A 49 5.79 15.69 -5.71
C ILE A 49 4.45 16.25 -5.22
N LYS A 50 4.47 17.14 -4.23
CA LYS A 50 3.27 17.77 -3.68
C LYS A 50 2.48 18.47 -4.77
N ALA A 51 3.14 19.25 -5.61
CA ALA A 51 2.45 19.96 -6.69
C ALA A 51 1.82 19.03 -7.74
N ARG A 52 2.32 17.79 -7.90
CA ARG A 52 1.75 16.77 -8.80
C ARG A 52 0.68 15.90 -8.14
N THR A 53 0.64 15.84 -6.81
CA THR A 53 -0.28 14.97 -6.05
C THR A 53 -1.45 15.76 -5.45
N ASP A 54 -1.19 17.00 -5.05
CA ASP A 54 -2.20 17.97 -4.65
C ASP A 54 -2.60 18.81 -5.87
N ARG A 55 -3.90 19.09 -6.07
CA ARG A 55 -4.37 20.05 -7.07
C ARG A 55 -3.95 21.47 -6.68
N VAL A 56 -2.69 21.84 -6.94
CA VAL A 56 -2.19 23.20 -6.72
C VAL A 56 -2.12 23.93 -8.06
N ASP A 57 -3.11 24.79 -8.28
CA ASP A 57 -3.20 25.62 -9.47
C ASP A 57 -2.18 26.77 -9.37
N LYS A 58 -1.26 26.87 -10.35
CA LYS A 58 -0.31 27.97 -10.64
C LYS A 58 1.13 27.92 -10.09
N SER A 59 1.52 27.05 -9.15
CA SER A 59 2.92 27.01 -8.67
C SER A 59 3.89 26.21 -9.55
N LEU A 60 3.37 25.51 -10.57
CA LEU A 60 4.16 24.60 -11.43
C LEU A 60 4.66 25.22 -12.73
N ALA A 61 4.17 26.39 -13.14
CA ALA A 61 4.50 26.94 -14.47
C ALA A 61 6.01 27.09 -14.69
N ALA A 62 6.77 27.53 -13.69
CA ALA A 62 8.22 27.65 -13.77
C ALA A 62 8.94 26.28 -13.79
N LEU A 63 8.42 25.30 -13.04
CA LEU A 63 8.95 23.93 -13.03
C LEU A 63 8.68 23.20 -14.36
N GLU A 64 7.51 23.41 -14.95
CA GLU A 64 7.14 22.84 -16.25
C GLU A 64 8.00 23.40 -17.39
N VAL A 65 8.45 24.66 -17.29
CA VAL A 65 9.44 25.22 -18.24
C VAL A 65 10.79 24.51 -18.09
N LEU A 66 11.24 24.26 -16.85
CA LEU A 66 12.50 23.55 -16.59
C LEU A 66 12.44 22.07 -17.00
N VAL A 67 11.31 21.39 -16.86
CA VAL A 67 11.14 19.98 -17.29
C VAL A 67 11.21 19.83 -18.82
N ARG A 68 10.87 20.88 -19.58
CA ARG A 68 10.87 20.87 -21.06
C ARG A 68 12.25 21.11 -21.66
N ASP A 69 13.15 21.73 -20.91
CA ASP A 69 14.55 21.89 -21.27
C ASP A 69 15.34 20.61 -20.91
N SER A 70 16.29 20.18 -21.74
CA SER A 70 17.01 18.92 -21.53
C SER A 70 17.88 18.94 -20.28
N GLU A 71 18.55 20.06 -19.98
CA GLU A 71 19.40 20.18 -18.80
C GLU A 71 18.53 20.25 -17.52
N GLY A 72 17.44 21.02 -17.58
CA GLY A 72 16.46 21.09 -16.49
C GLY A 72 15.76 19.76 -16.22
N HIS A 73 15.47 18.97 -17.27
CA HIS A 73 14.91 17.63 -17.14
C HIS A 73 15.84 16.68 -16.39
N GLU A 74 17.12 16.62 -16.78
CA GLU A 74 18.11 15.76 -16.13
C GLU A 74 18.31 16.13 -14.66
N LEU A 75 18.37 17.43 -14.35
CA LEU A 75 18.49 17.91 -12.98
C LEU A 75 17.30 17.48 -12.11
N ILE A 76 16.07 17.64 -12.61
CA ILE A 76 14.85 17.24 -11.91
C ILE A 76 14.78 15.71 -11.77
N ALA A 77 15.14 14.97 -12.81
CA ALA A 77 15.17 13.51 -12.79
C ALA A 77 16.17 12.98 -11.75
N GLY A 78 17.39 13.55 -11.69
CA GLY A 78 18.40 13.21 -10.70
C GLY A 78 17.93 13.51 -9.27
N THR A 79 17.30 14.66 -9.07
CA THR A 79 16.70 15.07 -7.78
C THR A 79 15.64 14.08 -7.30
N LEU A 80 14.68 13.74 -8.16
CA LEU A 80 13.62 12.78 -7.85
C LEU A 80 14.18 11.37 -7.65
N ASN A 81 15.17 10.95 -8.44
CA ASN A 81 15.79 9.64 -8.31
C ASN A 81 16.45 9.46 -6.94
N ASN A 82 17.22 10.46 -6.48
CA ASN A 82 17.83 10.44 -5.16
C ASN A 82 16.77 10.38 -4.05
N PHE A 83 15.73 11.22 -4.15
CA PHE A 83 14.62 11.23 -3.21
C PHE A 83 13.91 9.87 -3.13
N TYR A 84 13.45 9.31 -4.26
CA TYR A 84 12.74 8.04 -4.29
C TYR A 84 13.62 6.86 -3.87
N THR A 85 14.92 6.87 -4.20
CA THR A 85 15.85 5.82 -3.76
C THR A 85 15.92 5.76 -2.24
N ARG A 86 16.08 6.91 -1.58
CA ARG A 86 16.16 6.98 -0.11
C ARG A 86 14.85 6.59 0.55
N GLU A 87 13.74 7.17 0.10
CA GLU A 87 12.41 6.83 0.65
C GLU A 87 12.08 5.34 0.45
N ALA A 88 12.47 4.74 -0.68
CA ALA A 88 12.31 3.30 -0.89
C ALA A 88 13.16 2.47 0.07
N LEU A 89 14.44 2.81 0.24
CA LEU A 89 15.33 2.12 1.16
C LEU A 89 14.85 2.21 2.62
N ASP A 90 14.38 3.38 3.04
CA ASP A 90 13.84 3.62 4.38
C ASP A 90 12.53 2.85 4.62
N ALA A 91 11.71 2.65 3.58
CA ALA A 91 10.45 1.93 3.68
C ALA A 91 10.63 0.40 3.78
N ILE A 92 11.69 -0.17 3.19
CA ILE A 92 11.91 -1.63 3.09
C ILE A 92 11.75 -2.36 4.43
N PRO A 93 12.37 -1.94 5.56
CA PRO A 93 12.20 -2.62 6.83
C PRO A 93 10.73 -2.77 7.24
N SER A 94 9.94 -1.71 7.10
CA SER A 94 8.50 -1.75 7.39
C SER A 94 7.74 -2.65 6.41
N GLN A 95 8.16 -2.72 5.13
CA GLN A 95 7.55 -3.64 4.15
C GLN A 95 7.83 -5.10 4.49
N VAL A 96 9.04 -5.42 4.96
CA VAL A 96 9.42 -6.76 5.44
C VAL A 96 8.57 -7.14 6.65
N ASP A 97 8.48 -6.27 7.66
CA ASP A 97 7.67 -6.52 8.87
C ASP A 97 6.21 -6.78 8.53
N ARG A 98 5.63 -5.99 7.62
CA ARG A 98 4.26 -6.18 7.16
C ARG A 98 4.08 -7.47 6.39
N THR A 99 5.05 -7.85 5.56
CA THR A 99 5.04 -9.13 4.84
C THR A 99 5.06 -10.31 5.81
N LEU A 100 5.93 -10.28 6.83
CA LEU A 100 5.99 -11.31 7.86
C LEU A 100 4.69 -11.38 8.68
N ARG A 101 4.07 -10.22 8.96
CA ARG A 101 2.79 -10.16 9.67
C ARG A 101 1.65 -10.87 8.91
N LEU A 102 1.71 -10.91 7.57
CA LEU A 102 0.75 -11.62 6.72
C LEU A 102 0.88 -13.15 6.79
N ALA A 103 1.95 -13.71 7.35
CA ALA A 103 2.06 -15.16 7.57
C ALA A 103 0.90 -15.72 8.43
N LYS A 104 0.24 -14.86 9.21
CA LYS A 104 -0.97 -15.21 9.97
C LYS A 104 -2.23 -15.37 9.10
N LEU A 105 -2.14 -15.04 7.81
CA LEU A 105 -3.27 -15.02 6.87
C LEU A 105 -3.22 -16.17 5.84
N GLU A 106 -2.54 -17.27 6.13
CA GLU A 106 -2.54 -18.44 5.23
C GLU A 106 -3.99 -18.89 4.95
N ILE A 107 -4.41 -18.78 3.68
CA ILE A 107 -5.70 -19.25 3.19
C ILE A 107 -5.45 -20.61 2.54
N GLN A 108 -6.22 -21.63 2.94
CA GLN A 108 -6.06 -22.99 2.40
C GLN A 108 -6.68 -23.14 1.00
N ILE A 109 -7.65 -22.29 0.63
CA ILE A 109 -8.40 -22.39 -0.62
C ILE A 109 -8.20 -21.12 -1.44
N THR A 110 -7.70 -21.29 -2.67
CA THR A 110 -7.43 -20.15 -3.56
C THR A 110 -8.74 -19.71 -4.23
N PRO A 111 -9.15 -18.43 -4.11
CA PRO A 111 -10.31 -17.89 -4.83
C PRO A 111 -10.13 -17.96 -6.35
N SER A 112 -11.19 -17.61 -7.11
CA SER A 112 -11.08 -17.47 -8.56
C SER A 112 -9.95 -16.51 -8.96
N ALA A 113 -9.50 -16.59 -10.22
CA ALA A 113 -8.46 -15.70 -10.75
C ALA A 113 -8.82 -14.20 -10.60
N VAL A 114 -10.10 -13.85 -10.75
CA VAL A 114 -10.57 -12.45 -10.64
C VAL A 114 -10.57 -12.01 -9.18
N THR A 115 -11.19 -12.77 -8.28
CA THR A 115 -11.19 -12.47 -6.84
C THR A 115 -9.77 -12.39 -6.29
N ASN A 116 -8.91 -13.33 -6.67
CA ASN A 116 -7.51 -13.38 -6.26
C ASN A 116 -6.72 -12.16 -6.80
N SER A 117 -7.08 -11.62 -7.96
CA SER A 117 -6.43 -10.40 -8.47
C SER A 117 -6.68 -9.20 -7.55
N TYR A 118 -7.92 -8.98 -7.10
CA TYR A 118 -8.24 -7.91 -6.16
C TYR A 118 -7.61 -8.14 -4.78
N LEU A 119 -7.66 -9.37 -4.26
CA LEU A 119 -7.03 -9.73 -2.98
C LEU A 119 -5.52 -9.48 -3.03
N ARG A 120 -4.85 -9.90 -4.11
CA ARG A 120 -3.41 -9.70 -4.31
C ARG A 120 -3.05 -8.22 -4.30
N GLU A 121 -3.81 -7.37 -5.00
CA GLU A 121 -3.56 -5.93 -4.99
C GLU A 121 -3.87 -5.29 -3.63
N ALA A 122 -4.89 -5.77 -2.92
CA ALA A 122 -5.17 -5.34 -1.55
C ALA A 122 -4.00 -5.64 -0.60
N ILE A 123 -3.40 -6.83 -0.73
CA ILE A 123 -2.22 -7.23 0.05
C ILE A 123 -0.99 -6.42 -0.35
N ARG A 124 -0.73 -6.24 -1.64
CA ARG A 124 0.41 -5.45 -2.15
C ARG A 124 0.38 -4.02 -1.64
N THR A 125 -0.78 -3.37 -1.70
CA THR A 125 -0.96 -2.00 -1.21
C THR A 125 -0.79 -1.92 0.32
N TYR A 126 -1.22 -2.93 1.07
CA TYR A 126 -0.90 -3.04 2.50
C TYR A 126 0.61 -3.16 2.76
N ILE A 127 1.32 -4.02 2.01
CA ILE A 127 2.78 -4.18 2.10
C ILE A 127 3.50 -2.89 1.72
N LEU A 128 2.98 -2.09 0.78
CA LEU A 128 3.58 -0.83 0.35
C LEU A 128 3.33 0.33 1.32
N GLY A 129 2.20 0.32 2.05
CA GLY A 129 1.92 1.32 3.09
C GLY A 129 0.73 2.19 2.76
N LEU A 130 -0.17 1.66 1.94
CA LEU A 130 -1.29 2.37 1.35
C LEU A 130 -2.61 1.80 1.90
N PRO A 131 -2.96 2.10 3.17
CA PRO A 131 -4.05 1.42 3.86
C PRO A 131 -5.42 1.69 3.22
N GLN A 132 -5.66 2.90 2.72
CA GLN A 132 -6.90 3.24 2.00
C GLN A 132 -7.09 2.39 0.73
N ALA A 133 -6.03 2.25 -0.06
CA ALA A 133 -6.05 1.42 -1.28
C ALA A 133 -6.28 -0.06 -0.93
N SER A 134 -5.62 -0.56 0.12
CA SER A 134 -5.79 -1.93 0.60
C SER A 134 -7.24 -2.24 1.01
N VAL A 135 -7.86 -1.34 1.77
CA VAL A 135 -9.25 -1.48 2.22
C VAL A 135 -10.23 -1.38 1.05
N ALA A 136 -10.01 -0.44 0.12
CA ALA A 136 -10.85 -0.29 -1.08
C ALA A 136 -10.80 -1.53 -1.98
N LEU A 137 -9.61 -2.09 -2.21
CA LEU A 137 -9.42 -3.32 -3.00
C LEU A 137 -9.97 -4.55 -2.28
N SER A 138 -9.90 -4.60 -0.94
CA SER A 138 -10.54 -5.66 -0.15
C SER A 138 -12.06 -5.66 -0.33
N ARG A 139 -12.69 -4.48 -0.39
CA ARG A 139 -14.13 -4.35 -0.71
C ARG A 139 -14.45 -4.87 -2.11
N ALA A 140 -13.63 -4.55 -3.10
CA ALA A 140 -13.81 -5.05 -4.46
C ALA A 140 -13.66 -6.59 -4.53
N ALA A 141 -12.68 -7.14 -3.80
CA ALA A 141 -12.49 -8.58 -3.70
C ALA A 141 -13.70 -9.28 -3.03
N LEU A 142 -14.26 -8.68 -1.97
CA LEU A 142 -15.48 -9.18 -1.32
C LEU A 142 -16.67 -9.17 -2.28
N GLU A 143 -16.88 -8.04 -2.97
CA GLU A 143 -17.98 -7.89 -3.91
C GLU A 143 -17.92 -8.96 -5.00
N GLN A 144 -16.72 -9.18 -5.54
CA GLN A 144 -16.49 -10.21 -6.53
C GLN A 144 -16.79 -11.59 -5.94
N ALA A 145 -16.20 -11.96 -4.80
CA ALA A 145 -16.37 -13.28 -4.17
C ALA A 145 -17.84 -13.64 -3.92
N LEU A 146 -18.63 -12.68 -3.41
CA LEU A 146 -20.07 -12.85 -3.20
C LEU A 146 -20.80 -13.12 -4.53
N LYS A 147 -20.48 -12.37 -5.59
CA LYS A 147 -21.04 -12.62 -6.93
C LYS A 147 -20.68 -14.00 -7.46
N GLU A 148 -19.47 -14.51 -7.19
CA GLU A 148 -19.07 -15.85 -7.65
C GLU A 148 -19.84 -16.93 -6.91
N GLY A 149 -19.91 -16.84 -5.58
CA GLY A 149 -20.65 -17.78 -4.77
C GLY A 149 -22.13 -17.89 -5.19
N MET A 150 -22.76 -16.76 -5.52
CA MET A 150 -24.17 -16.73 -5.95
C MET A 150 -24.38 -16.97 -7.46
N GLY A 151 -23.32 -17.15 -8.24
CA GLY A 151 -23.42 -17.36 -9.69
C GLY A 151 -23.75 -16.11 -10.52
N TYR A 152 -23.54 -14.91 -9.98
CA TYR A 152 -23.82 -13.63 -10.67
C TYR A 152 -22.76 -13.18 -11.68
N GLN A 153 -21.64 -13.91 -11.81
CA GLN A 153 -20.53 -13.56 -12.72
C GLN A 153 -20.94 -13.35 -14.18
N SER A 154 -21.98 -14.05 -14.65
CA SER A 154 -22.47 -14.00 -16.02
C SER A 154 -23.72 -13.11 -16.19
N THR A 155 -24.24 -12.57 -15.10
CA THR A 155 -25.46 -11.76 -15.13
C THR A 155 -25.13 -10.29 -15.40
N LYS A 156 -25.93 -9.62 -16.23
CA LYS A 156 -25.86 -8.14 -16.38
C LYS A 156 -26.52 -7.41 -15.21
N THR A 157 -26.99 -8.15 -14.22
CA THR A 157 -27.70 -7.62 -13.06
C THR A 157 -26.70 -6.89 -12.17
N ILE A 158 -26.88 -5.58 -12.05
CA ILE A 158 -26.13 -4.79 -11.09
C ILE A 158 -26.80 -4.97 -9.74
N VAL A 159 -26.17 -5.74 -8.86
CA VAL A 159 -26.59 -5.92 -7.47
C VAL A 159 -25.65 -5.10 -6.59
N GLU A 160 -26.21 -4.21 -5.77
CA GLU A 160 -25.45 -3.41 -4.82
C GLU A 160 -24.87 -4.30 -3.71
N MET A 161 -23.76 -3.87 -3.08
CA MET A 161 -23.12 -4.60 -1.98
C MET A 161 -24.10 -5.02 -0.87
N LYS A 162 -25.05 -4.15 -0.51
CA LYS A 162 -26.08 -4.49 0.50
C LYS A 162 -26.95 -5.66 0.04
N GLY A 163 -27.42 -5.65 -1.21
CA GLY A 163 -28.18 -6.74 -1.79
C GLY A 163 -27.38 -8.04 -1.83
N LEU A 164 -26.09 -7.96 -2.19
CA LEU A 164 -25.20 -9.13 -2.19
C LEU A 164 -25.06 -9.75 -0.80
N LEU A 165 -24.93 -8.93 0.26
CA LEU A 165 -24.83 -9.39 1.65
C LEU A 165 -26.15 -9.97 2.17
N ASP A 166 -27.28 -9.36 1.80
CA ASP A 166 -28.61 -9.82 2.20
C ASP A 166 -28.95 -11.18 1.56
N GLU A 167 -28.58 -11.36 0.29
CA GLU A 167 -28.82 -12.61 -0.45
C GLU A 167 -27.86 -13.74 -0.03
N ALA A 168 -26.62 -13.39 0.34
CA ALA A 168 -25.56 -14.33 0.71
C ALA A 168 -25.94 -15.31 1.84
N GLU A 169 -26.74 -14.87 2.82
CA GLU A 169 -27.20 -15.72 3.93
C GLU A 169 -28.08 -16.88 3.44
N SER A 170 -28.86 -16.66 2.38
CA SER A 170 -29.77 -17.66 1.80
C SER A 170 -29.20 -18.38 0.59
N GLY A 171 -28.36 -17.72 -0.20
CA GLY A 171 -27.83 -18.24 -1.46
C GLY A 171 -26.61 -19.14 -1.29
N ILE A 172 -25.63 -18.70 -0.48
CA ILE A 172 -24.38 -19.43 -0.25
C ILE A 172 -24.21 -19.90 1.19
N GLY A 173 -25.26 -19.80 1.99
CA GLY A 173 -25.28 -20.31 3.37
C GLY A 173 -24.27 -19.63 4.28
N LEU A 174 -23.92 -18.36 4.02
CA LEU A 174 -23.03 -17.60 4.89
C LEU A 174 -23.63 -17.51 6.29
N ASP A 175 -22.96 -18.11 7.27
CA ASP A 175 -23.43 -18.05 8.65
C ASP A 175 -23.43 -16.59 9.17
N ARG A 176 -24.23 -16.34 10.22
CA ARG A 176 -24.40 -14.99 10.78
C ARG A 176 -23.07 -14.35 11.22
N SER A 177 -22.12 -15.15 11.69
CA SER A 177 -20.82 -14.66 12.14
C SER A 177 -19.96 -14.20 10.97
N VAL A 178 -19.93 -14.96 9.87
CA VAL A 178 -19.18 -14.62 8.66
C VAL A 178 -19.86 -13.47 7.91
N ARG A 179 -21.19 -13.43 7.88
CA ARG A 179 -21.95 -12.27 7.36
C ARG A 179 -21.53 -10.98 8.06
N LYS A 180 -21.39 -10.99 9.38
CA LYS A 180 -20.92 -9.82 10.14
C LYS A 180 -19.50 -9.40 9.73
N LEU A 181 -18.59 -10.35 9.50
CA LEU A 181 -17.25 -10.03 8.99
C LEU A 181 -17.32 -9.35 7.61
N ALA A 182 -18.16 -9.87 6.71
CA ALA A 182 -18.36 -9.30 5.38
C ALA A 182 -18.96 -7.88 5.45
N GLU A 183 -19.95 -7.65 6.33
CA GLU A 183 -20.51 -6.33 6.59
C GLU A 183 -19.46 -5.34 7.12
N GLU A 184 -18.58 -5.78 8.02
CA GLU A 184 -17.49 -4.94 8.55
C GLU A 184 -16.46 -4.57 7.48
N VAL A 185 -16.10 -5.50 6.59
CA VAL A 185 -15.25 -5.21 5.43
C VAL A 185 -15.94 -4.22 4.49
N ALA A 186 -17.20 -4.48 4.13
CA ALA A 186 -17.96 -3.63 3.23
C ALA A 186 -18.09 -2.21 3.78
N LYS A 187 -18.35 -2.08 5.09
CA LYS A 187 -18.41 -0.81 5.79
C LYS A 187 -17.06 -0.08 5.75
N ALA A 188 -15.96 -0.75 6.10
CA ALA A 188 -14.63 -0.14 6.04
C ALA A 188 -14.28 0.32 4.62
N GLY A 189 -14.61 -0.48 3.61
CA GLY A 189 -14.50 -0.14 2.20
C GLY A 189 -15.29 1.12 1.82
N ASN A 190 -16.56 1.19 2.22
CA ASN A 190 -17.38 2.38 1.96
C ASN A 190 -16.82 3.61 2.69
N ASP A 191 -16.39 3.46 3.94
CA ASP A 191 -15.82 4.56 4.72
C ASP A 191 -14.59 5.16 4.03
N VAL A 192 -13.64 4.33 3.53
CA VAL A 192 -12.45 4.85 2.83
C VAL A 192 -12.77 5.48 1.48
N LEU A 193 -13.80 4.99 0.77
CA LEU A 193 -14.26 5.56 -0.50
C LEU A 193 -15.04 6.87 -0.31
N HIS A 194 -15.59 7.10 0.89
CA HIS A 194 -16.28 8.34 1.28
C HIS A 194 -15.40 9.23 2.17
N GLU A 195 -14.09 9.25 1.89
CA GLU A 195 -13.10 10.16 2.46
C GLU A 195 -12.90 10.05 3.99
N LYS A 196 -13.20 8.90 4.60
CA LYS A 196 -12.76 8.62 5.97
C LYS A 196 -11.40 7.92 5.93
N PRO A 197 -10.31 8.56 6.37
CA PRO A 197 -9.01 7.93 6.39
C PRO A 197 -9.01 6.68 7.26
N THR A 198 -8.10 5.76 6.96
CA THR A 198 -7.94 4.51 7.69
C THR A 198 -6.46 4.30 8.04
N THR A 199 -6.18 3.44 9.01
CA THR A 199 -4.81 3.14 9.45
C THR A 199 -4.29 1.82 8.85
N LEU A 200 -2.98 1.59 8.96
CA LEU A 200 -2.41 0.28 8.60
C LEU A 200 -2.96 -0.85 9.47
N GLU A 201 -3.25 -0.58 10.75
CA GLU A 201 -3.82 -1.57 11.65
C GLU A 201 -5.25 -1.96 11.22
N ASP A 202 -6.06 -0.97 10.85
CA ASP A 202 -7.41 -1.20 10.33
C ASP A 202 -7.37 -1.97 9.01
N ALA A 203 -6.46 -1.63 8.11
CA ALA A 203 -6.26 -2.35 6.85
C ALA A 203 -5.88 -3.82 7.09
N PHE A 204 -4.96 -4.09 8.03
CA PHE A 204 -4.63 -5.46 8.41
C PHE A 204 -5.83 -6.21 8.98
N ASN A 205 -6.62 -5.56 9.85
CA ASN A 205 -7.84 -6.16 10.40
C ASN A 205 -8.88 -6.46 9.32
N VAL A 206 -9.00 -5.63 8.29
CA VAL A 206 -9.85 -5.89 7.12
C VAL A 206 -9.35 -7.14 6.39
N LEU A 207 -8.05 -7.30 6.17
CA LEU A 207 -7.48 -8.50 5.54
C LEU A 207 -7.72 -9.79 6.37
N ILE A 208 -7.67 -9.71 7.71
CA ILE A 208 -8.05 -10.85 8.58
C ILE A 208 -9.51 -11.23 8.36
N LYS A 209 -10.42 -10.26 8.35
CA LYS A 209 -11.86 -10.50 8.17
C LYS A 209 -12.14 -11.09 6.79
N MET A 210 -11.47 -10.57 5.77
CA MET A 210 -11.53 -11.09 4.39
C MET A 210 -11.16 -12.56 4.30
N ARG A 211 -10.11 -12.98 5.01
CA ARG A 211 -9.72 -14.40 5.11
C ARG A 211 -10.88 -15.25 5.64
N GLY A 212 -11.47 -14.87 6.76
CA GLY A 212 -12.60 -15.61 7.35
C GLY A 212 -13.81 -15.70 6.41
N VAL A 213 -14.09 -14.63 5.66
CA VAL A 213 -15.15 -14.64 4.64
C VAL A 213 -14.82 -15.58 3.50
N PHE A 214 -13.59 -15.53 2.96
CA PHE A 214 -13.18 -16.38 1.84
C PHE A 214 -13.13 -17.85 2.22
N GLU A 215 -12.64 -18.18 3.42
CA GLU A 215 -12.69 -19.56 3.92
C GLU A 215 -14.12 -20.11 3.91
N SER A 216 -15.12 -19.30 4.28
CA SER A 216 -16.53 -19.73 4.25
C SER A 216 -17.11 -19.83 2.84
N ILE A 217 -16.82 -18.88 1.94
CA ILE A 217 -17.40 -18.86 0.58
C ILE A 217 -16.85 -20.00 -0.28
N TYR A 218 -15.57 -20.35 -0.09
CA TYR A 218 -14.88 -21.33 -0.92
C TYR A 218 -14.67 -22.69 -0.22
N ALA A 219 -15.14 -22.88 1.03
CA ALA A 219 -15.01 -24.17 1.75
C ALA A 219 -15.65 -25.36 1.01
N ASP A 220 -16.73 -25.12 0.28
CA ASP A 220 -17.57 -26.16 -0.33
C ASP A 220 -17.48 -26.21 -1.88
N GLN A 221 -16.47 -25.54 -2.47
CA GLN A 221 -16.23 -25.53 -3.93
C GLN A 221 -15.19 -26.56 -4.39
#